data_AF-K5W7H8-F1
#
_entry.id   AF-K5W7H8-F1
#
_cell.length_a   1.000
_cell.length_b   1.000
_cell.length_c   1.000
_cell.angle_alpha   90.00
_cell.angle_beta   90.00
_cell.angle_gamma   90.00
#
_symmetry.space_group_name_H-M   'P 1'
#
loop_
_entity.id
_entity.type
_entity.pdbx_description
1 polymer ?
#
loop_
_entity_poly.entity_id
_entity_poly.type
_entity_poly.pdbx_seq_one_letter_code
_entity_poly.pdbx_strand_id
1 'polypeptide(L)' 'QIHPAAKFVVTVQEHGGKVDIFKFEHTKGDGTSDFLFLDPCEKLLPAALGIPASIAA' A
#
# COMPACT_ATOMS: atom_id res chain seq x y z
N GLN A 1 -5.57 7.49 11.17
CA GLN A 1 -4.20 6.95 11.36
C GLN A 1 -4.09 6.43 12.78
N ILE A 2 -3.49 5.24 12.97
CA ILE A 2 -3.31 4.61 14.29
C ILE A 2 -1.81 4.47 14.57
N HIS A 3 -1.39 4.93 15.74
CA HIS A 3 -0.04 4.72 16.26
C HIS A 3 0.00 3.44 17.12
N PRO A 4 1.05 2.61 17.03
CA PRO A 4 2.33 2.87 16.34
C PRO A 4 2.36 2.47 14.87
N ALA A 5 1.33 1.80 14.34
CA ALA A 5 1.35 1.17 13.02
C ALA A 5 1.72 2.13 11.86
N ALA A 6 1.28 3.39 11.93
CA ALA A 6 1.62 4.40 10.92
C ALA A 6 3.14 4.67 10.79
N LYS A 7 3.95 4.36 11.82
CA LYS A 7 5.40 4.59 11.80
C LYS A 7 6.18 3.51 11.05
N PHE A 8 5.57 2.36 10.75
CA PHE A 8 6.28 1.28 10.05
C PHE A 8 6.75 1.70 8.65
N VAL A 9 5.99 2.55 7.97
CA VAL A 9 6.37 3.10 6.66
C VAL A 9 7.72 3.80 6.74
N VAL A 10 7.86 4.70 7.74
CA VAL A 10 9.09 5.45 7.98
C VAL A 10 10.25 4.50 8.29
N THR A 11 10.04 3.53 9.17
CA THR A 11 11.10 2.57 9.54
C THR A 11 11.58 1.75 8.34
N VAL A 12 10.69 1.29 7.46
CA VAL A 12 11.08 0.54 6.25
C VAL A 12 11.92 1.40 5.32
N GLN A 13 11.53 2.66 5.12
CA GLN A 13 12.24 3.60 4.25
C GLN A 13 13.60 4.03 4.81
N GLU A 14 13.72 4.25 6.12
CA GLU A 14 15.00 4.53 6.79
C GLU A 14 16.03 3.41 6.59
N HIS A 15 15.57 2.17 6.40
CA HIS A 15 16.43 1.01 6.11
C HIS A 15 16.59 0.73 4.60
N GLY A 16 16.15 1.65 3.74
CA GLY A 16 16.31 1.56 2.28
C GLY A 16 15.26 0.71 1.57
N GLY A 17 14.22 0.26 2.28
CA GLY A 17 13.07 -0.41 1.68
C GLY A 17 12.13 0.58 0.98
N LYS A 18 11.31 0.08 0.06
CA LYS A 18 10.23 0.84 -0.58
C LYS A 18 8.87 0.38 -0.07
N VAL A 19 7.91 1.29 -0.01
CA VAL A 19 6.57 1.04 0.52
C VAL A 19 5.50 1.49 -0.46
N ASP A 20 4.64 0.53 -0.81
CA ASP A 20 3.44 0.74 -1.61
C ASP A 20 2.20 0.70 -0.71
N ILE A 21 1.32 1.70 -0.83
CA ILE A 21 0.08 1.76 -0.06
C ILE A 21 -1.12 1.55 -0.99
N PHE A 22 -1.99 0.62 -0.60
CA PHE A 22 -3.26 0.31 -1.27
C PHE A 22 -4.42 0.72 -0.35
N LYS A 23 -5.31 1.60 -0.82
CA LYS A 23 -6.50 2.05 -0.06
C LYS A 23 -7.49 2.73 -0.99
N PHE A 24 -8.72 2.97 -0.53
CA PHE A 24 -9.74 3.61 -1.36
C PHE A 24 -9.66 5.14 -1.42
N GLU A 25 -9.28 5.78 -0.31
CA GLU A 25 -9.42 7.22 -0.15
C GLU A 25 -8.11 7.88 0.24
N HIS A 26 -7.96 9.14 -0.18
CA HIS A 26 -6.86 9.97 0.26
C HIS A 26 -6.91 10.27 1.76
N THR A 27 -5.73 10.40 2.38
CA THR A 27 -5.59 10.80 3.79
C THR A 27 -4.43 11.77 3.96
N LYS A 28 -4.32 12.40 5.13
CA LYS A 28 -3.18 13.30 5.44
C LYS A 28 -1.81 12.60 5.42
N GLY A 29 -1.76 11.26 5.42
CA GLY A 29 -0.53 10.46 5.45
C GLY A 29 0.00 10.03 4.09
N ASP A 30 -0.57 10.51 2.99
CA ASP A 30 -0.36 9.92 1.65
C ASP A 30 1.01 10.24 1.05
N GLY A 31 1.66 11.28 1.57
CA GLY A 31 2.98 11.70 1.11
C GLY A 31 4.14 10.86 1.63
N THR A 32 3.89 9.80 2.42
CA THR A 32 4.97 8.98 3.02
C THR A 32 5.26 7.69 2.26
N SER A 33 4.49 7.30 1.25
CA SER A 33 4.74 6.07 0.46
C SER A 33 5.51 6.37 -0.82
N ASP A 34 6.25 5.38 -1.33
CA ASP A 34 6.89 5.44 -2.64
C ASP A 34 5.85 5.39 -3.77
N PHE A 35 4.79 4.59 -3.59
CA PHE A 35 3.65 4.52 -4.50
C PHE A 35 2.33 4.46 -3.75
N LEU A 36 1.31 5.11 -4.30
CA LEU A 36 -0.04 5.13 -3.76
C LEU A 36 -1.03 4.64 -4.80
N PHE A 37 -1.80 3.61 -4.45
CA PHE A 37 -2.84 3.04 -5.30
C PHE A 37 -4.23 3.27 -4.68
N LEU A 38 -5.15 3.81 -5.50
CA LEU A 38 -6.49 4.21 -5.08
C LEU A 38 -7.58 3.49 -5.87
N ASP A 39 -7.97 2.31 -5.39
CA ASP A 39 -9.02 1.42 -5.94
C ASP A 39 -9.27 0.27 -4.93
N PRO A 40 -10.26 -0.62 -5.15
CA PRO A 40 -10.38 -1.86 -4.38
C PRO A 40 -9.11 -2.71 -4.40
N CYS A 41 -8.74 -3.22 -3.23
CA CYS A 41 -7.62 -4.15 -3.09
C CYS A 41 -7.87 -5.46 -3.86
N GLU A 42 -9.12 -5.87 -4.02
CA GLU A 42 -9.55 -7.02 -4.82
C GLU A 42 -9.17 -6.88 -6.29
N LYS A 43 -9.00 -5.64 -6.76
CA LYS A 43 -8.52 -5.33 -8.11
C LYS A 43 -7.01 -5.07 -8.13
N LEU A 44 -6.52 -4.26 -7.19
CA LEU A 44 -5.13 -3.79 -7.23
C LEU A 44 -4.11 -4.86 -6.79
N LEU A 45 -4.41 -5.64 -5.74
CA LEU A 45 -3.45 -6.62 -5.22
C LEU A 45 -3.15 -7.73 -6.24
N PRO A 46 -4.14 -8.34 -6.91
CA PRO A 46 -3.85 -9.33 -7.95
C PRO A 46 -3.01 -8.73 -9.08
N ALA A 47 -3.33 -7.50 -9.51
CA ALA A 47 -2.58 -6.82 -10.57
C ALA A 47 -1.11 -6.53 -10.16
N ALA A 48 -0.89 -6.02 -8.94
CA ALA A 48 0.45 -5.71 -8.43
C ALA A 48 1.29 -6.98 -8.22
N LEU A 49 0.67 -8.10 -7.84
CA LEU A 49 1.34 -9.37 -7.62
C LEU A 49 1.47 -10.24 -8.88
N GLY A 50 0.92 -9.79 -10.02
CA GLY A 50 0.89 -10.56 -11.26
C GLY A 50 0.05 -11.83 -11.17
N ILE A 51 -0.91 -11.88 -10.25
CA ILE A 51 -1.79 -13.03 -10.04
C ILE A 51 -3.00 -12.90 -10.96
N PRO A 52 -3.30 -13.93 -11.78
CA PRO A 52 -4.49 -13.91 -12.63
C PRO A 52 -5.76 -13.89 -11.76
N ALA A 53 -6.71 -13.03 -12.13
CA ALA A 53 -7.97 -12.82 -11.40
C ALA A 53 -8.79 -14.10 -11.17
N SER A 54 -8.51 -15.18 -11.90
CA SER A 54 -9.17 -16.47 -11.77
C SER A 54 -8.84 -17.25 -10.49
N ILE A 55 -7.80 -16.86 -9.74
CA ILE A 55 -7.36 -17.55 -8.50
C ILE A 55 -7.73 -16.75 -7.24
N ALA A 56 -8.25 -15.53 -7.39
CA ALA A 56 -8.56 -14.62 -6.28
C ALA A 56 -10.00 -14.75 -5.73
N ALA A 57 -10.71 -15.85 -6.03
CA ALA A 57 -12.10 -16.09 -5.65
C ALA A 57 -12.23 -17.11 -4.51
#